data_AF-A0A1L0GDM2-F1
#
_entry.id   AF-A0A1L0GDM2-F1
#
_cell.length_a   1.000
_cell.length_b   1.000
_cell.length_c   1.000
_cell.angle_alpha   90.00
_cell.angle_beta   90.00
_cell.angle_gamma   90.00
#
_symmetry.space_group_name_H-M   'P 1'
#
loop_
_entity.id
_entity.type
_entity.pdbx_description
1 polymer ?
#
loop_
_entity_poly.entity_id
_entity_poly.type
_entity_poly.pdbx_seq_one_letter_code
_entity_poly.pdbx_strand_id
1 'polypeptide(L)'
;MLNSNLTEEQKKAHHIASEQKRRENIRAEFDHIVRLTPTLSEQESRSELSILTKSANYIDYLKDENQKLIELCQMKGIPVPNELVYKGPGVANE
;
A
#
# COMPACT_ATOMS: atom_id res chain seq x y z
N MET A 1 31.32 -11.50 32.83
CA MET A 1 30.99 -12.33 31.65
C MET A 1 29.47 -12.39 31.55
N LEU A 2 28.88 -11.72 30.56
CA LEU A 2 27.43 -11.77 30.32
C LEU A 2 27.17 -12.98 29.42
N ASN A 3 26.67 -14.07 30.00
CA ASN A 3 26.25 -15.24 29.24
C ASN A 3 24.97 -14.91 28.47
N SER A 4 25.14 -14.34 27.29
CA SER A 4 24.10 -14.04 26.30
C SER A 4 23.71 -15.28 25.51
N ASN A 5 23.35 -16.36 26.20
CA ASN A 5 22.81 -17.56 25.56
C ASN A 5 21.38 -17.76 26.05
N LEU A 6 20.43 -17.17 25.32
CA LEU A 6 19.02 -17.53 25.43
C LEU A 6 18.91 -19.06 25.35
N THR A 7 18.15 -19.68 26.25
CA THR A 7 17.89 -21.11 26.17
C THR A 7 17.19 -21.42 24.84
N GLU A 8 17.32 -22.64 24.32
CA GLU A 8 16.65 -23.04 23.08
C GLU A 8 15.12 -22.81 23.16
N GLU A 9 14.55 -22.96 24.35
CA GLU A 9 13.16 -22.64 24.67
C GLU A 9 12.84 -21.14 24.55
N GLN A 10 13.71 -20.26 25.09
CA GLN A 10 13.58 -18.82 24.96
C GLN A 10 13.76 -18.34 23.51
N LYS A 11 14.71 -18.93 22.76
CA LYS A 11 14.88 -18.65 21.33
C LYS A 11 13.65 -19.04 20.53
N LYS A 12 13.08 -20.22 20.81
CA LYS A 12 11.85 -20.70 20.15
C LYS A 12 10.67 -19.78 20.44
N ALA A 13 10.48 -19.37 21.70
CA ALA A 13 9.43 -18.43 22.09
C ALA A 13 9.59 -17.07 21.39
N HIS A 14 10.80 -16.52 21.36
CA HIS A 14 11.09 -15.24 20.70
C HIS A 14 10.87 -15.31 19.18
N HIS A 15 11.28 -16.41 18.53
CA HIS A 15 11.05 -16.61 17.11
C HIS A 15 9.55 -16.66 16.77
N ILE A 16 8.76 -17.39 17.55
CA ILE A 16 7.29 -17.45 17.36
C ILE A 16 6.67 -16.06 17.54
N ALA A 17 7.05 -15.34 18.60
CA ALA A 17 6.53 -13.99 18.85
C ALA A 17 6.91 -13.00 17.74
N SER A 18 8.16 -13.06 17.25
CA SER A 18 8.62 -12.21 16.15
C SER A 18 7.87 -12.50 14.85
N GLU A 19 7.63 -13.77 14.53
CA GLU A 19 6.88 -14.15 13.33
C GLU A 19 5.40 -13.78 13.44
N GLN A 20 4.81 -13.93 14.62
CA GLN A 20 3.44 -13.49 14.88
C GLN A 20 3.32 -11.98 14.65
N LYS A 21 4.19 -11.17 15.23
CA LYS A 21 4.22 -9.73 15.03
C LYS A 21 4.44 -9.36 13.56
N ARG A 22 5.32 -10.07 12.85
CA ARG A 22 5.54 -9.86 11.41
C ARG A 22 4.26 -10.08 10.61
N ARG A 23 3.51 -11.15 10.92
CA ARG A 23 2.23 -11.47 10.25
C ARG A 23 1.13 -10.47 10.58
N GLU A 24 1.03 -10.04 11.84
CA GLU A 24 0.08 -9.01 12.27
C GLU A 24 0.33 -7.69 11.53
N ASN A 25 1.60 -7.27 11.40
CA ASN A 25 1.95 -6.08 10.64
C ASN A 25 1.57 -6.20 9.16
N ILE A 26 1.88 -7.35 8.51
CA ILE A 26 1.49 -7.58 7.11
C ILE A 26 -0.02 -7.49 6.94
N ARG A 27 -0.79 -8.10 7.85
CA ARG A 27 -2.26 -8.05 7.80
C ARG A 27 -2.79 -6.64 7.95
N ALA A 28 -2.23 -5.85 8.87
CA ALA A 28 -2.61 -4.47 9.07
C ALA A 28 -2.38 -3.61 7.81
N GLU A 29 -1.28 -3.85 7.07
CA GLU A 29 -1.02 -3.17 5.79
C GLU A 29 -2.01 -3.60 4.70
N PHE A 30 -2.39 -4.88 4.63
CA PHE A 30 -3.45 -5.33 3.73
C PHE A 30 -4.80 -4.65 4.04
N ASP A 31 -5.15 -4.55 5.32
CA ASP A 31 -6.37 -3.86 5.74
C ASP A 31 -6.31 -2.36 5.40
N HIS A 32 -5.12 -1.75 5.41
CA HIS A 32 -4.94 -0.38 4.95
C HIS A 32 -5.16 -0.22 3.45
N ILE A 33 -4.61 -1.13 2.64
CA ILE A 33 -4.81 -1.15 1.19
C ILE A 33 -6.31 -1.31 0.85
N VAL A 34 -7.03 -2.17 1.58
CA VAL A 34 -8.49 -2.35 1.39
C VAL A 34 -9.24 -1.03 1.61
N ARG A 35 -8.87 -0.24 2.63
CA ARG A 35 -9.51 1.07 2.89
C ARG A 35 -9.25 2.10 1.79
N LEU A 36 -8.11 2.01 1.10
CA LEU A 36 -7.71 2.97 0.06
C LEU A 36 -8.27 2.66 -1.32
N THR A 37 -8.72 1.42 -1.54
CA THR A 37 -9.18 0.93 -2.84
C THR A 37 -10.70 0.78 -2.84
N PRO A 38 -11.48 1.74 -3.37
CA PRO A 38 -12.95 1.74 -3.32
C PRO A 38 -13.60 0.56 -4.06
N THR A 39 -12.84 -0.08 -4.95
CA THR A 39 -13.30 -1.22 -5.77
C THR A 39 -13.22 -2.57 -5.02
N LEU A 40 -12.72 -2.58 -3.78
CA LEU A 40 -12.71 -3.76 -2.90
C LEU A 40 -13.94 -3.74 -1.99
N SER A 41 -14.77 -4.78 -2.09
CA SER A 41 -15.86 -5.03 -1.13
C SER A 41 -15.34 -5.71 0.14
N GLU A 42 -16.11 -5.64 1.23
CA GLU A 42 -15.78 -6.35 2.47
C GLU A 42 -15.61 -7.86 2.26
N GLN A 43 -16.36 -8.48 1.33
CA GLN A 43 -16.20 -9.89 1.01
C GLN A 43 -14.87 -10.21 0.30
N GLU A 44 -14.31 -9.26 -0.46
CA GLU A 44 -13.08 -9.44 -1.23
C GLU A 44 -11.81 -9.10 -0.43
N SER A 45 -11.96 -8.42 0.70
CA SER A 45 -10.89 -8.10 1.67
C SER A 45 -10.23 -9.34 2.34
N ARG A 46 -10.72 -10.54 2.02
CA ARG A 46 -10.24 -11.80 2.58
C ARG A 46 -9.16 -12.47 1.72
N SER A 47 -9.01 -12.10 0.45
CA SER A 47 -8.02 -12.69 -0.47
C SER A 47 -6.88 -11.73 -0.77
N GLU A 48 -5.66 -12.06 -0.34
CA GLU A 48 -4.45 -11.25 -0.59
C GLU A 48 -4.23 -11.02 -2.08
N LEU A 49 -4.42 -12.06 -2.92
CA LEU A 49 -4.32 -11.93 -4.37
C LEU A 49 -5.34 -10.92 -4.92
N SER A 50 -6.60 -11.01 -4.48
CA SER A 50 -7.65 -10.07 -4.92
C SER A 50 -7.32 -8.64 -4.53
N ILE A 51 -6.85 -8.44 -3.28
CA ILE A 51 -6.45 -7.12 -2.78
C ILE A 51 -5.33 -6.54 -3.65
N LEU A 52 -4.26 -7.30 -3.90
CA LEU A 52 -3.14 -6.84 -4.71
C LEU A 52 -3.55 -6.53 -6.14
N THR A 53 -4.31 -7.42 -6.79
CA THR A 53 -4.76 -7.24 -8.17
C THR A 53 -5.65 -6.02 -8.32
N LYS A 54 -6.67 -5.86 -7.47
CA LYS A 54 -7.59 -4.72 -7.55
C LYS A 54 -6.90 -3.40 -7.22
N SER A 55 -5.96 -3.42 -6.28
CA SER A 55 -5.20 -2.21 -5.93
C SER A 55 -4.27 -1.79 -7.07
N ALA A 56 -3.61 -2.74 -7.75
CA ALA A 56 -2.83 -2.45 -8.95
C ALA A 56 -3.70 -1.85 -10.06
N ASN A 57 -4.86 -2.45 -10.33
CA ASN A 57 -5.82 -1.93 -11.31
C ASN A 57 -6.30 -0.51 -10.94
N TYR A 58 -6.54 -0.25 -9.65
CA TYR A 58 -6.97 1.06 -9.19
C TYR A 58 -5.88 2.11 -9.33
N ILE A 59 -4.61 1.75 -9.05
CA ILE A 59 -3.46 2.61 -9.31
C ILE A 59 -3.38 2.98 -10.80
N ASP A 60 -3.57 2.04 -11.72
CA ASP A 60 -3.54 2.32 -13.15
C ASP A 60 -4.72 3.20 -13.60
N TYR A 61 -5.91 2.98 -13.04
CA TYR A 61 -7.06 3.86 -13.23
C TYR A 61 -6.78 5.30 -12.77
N LEU A 62 -6.19 5.48 -11.58
CA LEU A 62 -5.88 6.82 -11.05
C LEU A 62 -4.88 7.58 -11.93
N LYS A 63 -3.91 6.89 -12.56
CA LYS A 63 -2.97 7.50 -13.50
C LYS A 63 -3.68 8.00 -14.75
N ASP A 64 -4.57 7.17 -15.30
CA ASP A 64 -5.36 7.52 -16.50
C ASP A 64 -6.31 8.70 -16.21
N GLU A 65 -6.99 8.68 -15.08
CA GLU A 65 -7.86 9.79 -14.66
C GLU A 65 -7.06 11.07 -14.40
N ASN A 66 -5.87 10.98 -13.79
CA ASN A 66 -5.01 12.15 -13.61
C ASN A 66 -4.67 12.80 -14.95
N GLN A 67 -4.27 12.00 -15.95
CA GLN A 67 -3.97 12.48 -17.29
C GLN A 67 -5.19 13.16 -17.94
N LYS A 68 -6.37 12.53 -17.89
CA LYS A 68 -7.61 13.10 -18.44
C LYS A 68 -7.98 14.42 -17.78
N LEU A 69 -7.84 14.52 -16.45
CA LEU A 69 -8.15 15.75 -15.72
C LEU A 69 -7.18 16.88 -16.08
N ILE A 70 -5.90 16.57 -16.26
CA ILE A 70 -4.90 17.54 -16.73
C ILE A 70 -5.27 18.06 -18.12
N GLU A 71 -5.57 17.17 -19.06
CA GLU A 71 -5.98 17.54 -20.41
C GLU A 71 -7.24 18.41 -20.40
N LEU A 72 -8.24 18.05 -19.58
CA LEU A 72 -9.46 18.83 -19.42
C LEU A 72 -9.18 20.23 -18.86
N CYS A 73 -8.28 20.35 -17.87
CA CYS A 73 -7.89 21.64 -17.33
C CYS A 73 -7.18 22.50 -18.37
N GLN A 74 -6.25 21.92 -19.14
CA GLN A 74 -5.56 22.60 -20.24
C GLN A 74 -6.55 23.11 -21.30
N MET A 75 -7.50 22.28 -21.72
CA MET A 75 -8.56 22.68 -22.66
C MET A 75 -9.42 23.83 -22.14
N LYS A 76 -9.64 23.90 -20.82
CA LYS A 76 -10.41 24.95 -20.16
C LYS A 76 -9.57 26.16 -19.76
N GLY A 77 -8.27 26.16 -20.04
CA GLY A 77 -7.35 27.23 -19.61
C GLY A 77 -7.19 27.31 -18.09
N ILE A 78 -7.47 26.23 -17.37
CA ILE A 78 -7.30 26.15 -15.91
C ILE A 78 -5.85 25.74 -15.64
N PRO A 79 -5.08 26.54 -14.88
CA PRO A 79 -3.72 26.16 -14.52
C PRO A 79 -3.73 24.97 -13.57
N VAL A 80 -2.90 23.96 -13.85
CA VAL A 80 -2.73 22.77 -13.01
C VAL A 80 -1.43 22.89 -12.22
N PRO A 81 -1.48 22.88 -10.88
CA PRO A 81 -0.29 22.82 -10.05
C PRO A 81 0.56 21.57 -10.30
N ASN A 82 1.89 21.71 -10.26
CA ASN A 82 2.82 20.64 -10.60
C ASN A 82 2.75 19.44 -9.65
N GLU A 83 2.33 19.67 -8.40
CA GLU A 83 2.14 18.65 -7.38
C GLU A 83 0.94 17.72 -7.65
N LEU A 84 0.01 18.15 -8.51
CA LEU A 84 -1.13 17.35 -8.94
C LEU A 84 -0.85 16.53 -10.19
N VAL A 85 0.29 16.75 -10.85
CA VAL A 85 0.70 15.98 -12.03
C VAL A 85 1.37 14.69 -11.57
N TYR A 86 0.82 13.55 -11.97
CA TYR A 86 1.47 12.26 -11.71
C TYR A 86 2.77 12.14 -12.52
N LYS A 87 3.91 12.07 -11.82
CA LYS A 87 5.26 12.00 -12.42
C LYS A 87 5.88 10.60 -12.43
N GLY A 88 5.15 9.59 -11.95
CA GLY A 88 5.69 8.24 -11.78
C GLY A 88 6.07 7.91 -10.33
N PRO A 89 6.34 6.64 -10.03
CA PRO A 89 6.71 6.21 -8.69
C PRO A 89 8.11 6.74 -8.31
N GLY A 90 8.27 7.17 -7.06
CA GLY A 90 9.57 7.62 -6.52
C GLY A 90 9.99 9.03 -6.94
N VAL A 91 9.17 9.74 -7.71
CA VAL A 91 9.37 11.16 -7.99
C VAL A 91 8.59 11.95 -6.95
N ALA A 92 9.28 12.67 -6.08
CA ALA A 92 8.62 13.53 -5.10
C ALA A 92 7.85 14.64 -5.83
N ASN A 93 6.62 14.89 -5.37
CA ASN A 93 5.89 16.09 -5.73
C ASN A 93 6.45 17.24 -4.87
N GLU A 94 7.50 17.90 -5.37
CA GLU A 94 7.97 19.21 -4.88
C GLU A 94 7.00 20.32 -5.30
#